data_AF-A0AAW0PWT2-F1
#
_entry.id   AF-A0AAW0PWT2-F1
#
_cell.length_a   1.000
_cell.length_b   1.000
_cell.length_c   1.000
_cell.angle_alpha   90.00
_cell.angle_beta   90.00
_cell.angle_gamma   90.00
#
_symmetry.space_group_name_H-M   'P 1'
#
loop_
_entity.id
_entity.type
_entity.pdbx_description
1 polymer ?
#
loop_
_entity_poly.entity_id
_entity_poly.type
_entity_poly.pdbx_seq_one_letter_code
_entity_poly.pdbx_strand_id
1 'polypeptide(L)'
;MASSVWYRRAAVLCRAINWTLVPKPVSSIFSNYGLVFQTASYNPKPLRLNLREPYIPDKDSERTPEWQKSTRYDRKLFGRYGSASGIDPASLWPTHEELDKIIAEESEWYPPLDVMRNNIAAREKEETEKRLAKERLIAANMAKMPKMIADWRKEKREAKLKLKEEKARRSKLLAEAQQRFGYAVDPRSPKFLEMVAEIEKEEKKKKKLLKRRQKEEQATGVVTPPAASS
;
A
#
# COMPACT_ATOMS: atom_id res chain seq x y z
N MET A 1 11.43 24.76 50.54
CA MET A 1 11.89 24.23 51.83
C MET A 1 12.49 22.86 51.54
N ALA A 2 13.82 22.73 51.35
CA ALA A 2 14.80 22.53 52.42
C ALA A 2 14.37 21.33 53.30
N SER A 3 15.12 20.25 53.50
CA SER A 3 16.54 20.17 53.85
C SER A 3 16.89 18.67 53.97
N SER A 4 17.91 18.19 53.24
CA SER A 4 19.19 17.70 53.77
C SER A 4 19.13 16.70 54.94
N VAL A 5 19.62 15.47 54.69
CA VAL A 5 20.21 14.63 55.74
C VAL A 5 21.65 14.34 55.35
N TRP A 6 22.55 15.00 56.07
CA TRP A 6 23.96 14.70 56.16
C TRP A 6 24.20 13.48 57.05
N TYR A 7 25.22 12.66 56.77
CA TYR A 7 26.06 12.09 57.83
C TYR A 7 27.52 11.89 57.35
N ARG A 8 28.40 12.76 57.89
CA ARG A 8 29.79 12.57 58.40
C ARG A 8 30.83 11.86 57.51
N ARG A 9 31.86 12.52 56.97
CA ARG A 9 33.09 13.15 57.56
C ARG A 9 33.98 12.25 58.46
N ALA A 10 35.13 11.87 57.91
CA ALA A 10 36.49 11.88 58.51
C ALA A 10 37.48 11.91 57.32
N ALA A 11 38.20 13.00 57.02
CA ALA A 11 39.51 13.44 57.56
C ALA A 11 40.55 12.30 57.51
N VAL A 12 41.71 12.42 56.84
CA VAL A 12 42.92 13.16 57.28
C VAL A 12 43.97 12.95 56.15
N LEU A 13 44.39 14.01 55.45
CA LEU A 13 45.69 14.73 55.52
C LEU A 13 46.94 14.08 54.86
N CYS A 14 47.56 14.92 54.02
CA CYS A 14 49.00 15.21 53.90
C CYS A 14 49.96 14.10 53.43
N ARG A 15 50.50 14.23 52.22
CA ARG A 15 51.68 15.04 51.79
C ARG A 15 52.98 14.22 51.84
N ALA A 16 53.60 14.19 50.66
CA ALA A 16 55.00 13.94 50.31
C ALA A 16 56.01 13.70 51.45
N ILE A 17 56.86 12.67 51.26
CA ILE A 17 58.31 12.69 51.56
C ILE A 17 58.99 11.65 50.64
N ASN A 18 59.98 12.13 49.87
CA ASN A 18 61.07 11.33 49.32
C ASN A 18 62.02 10.96 50.46
N TRP A 19 62.43 9.70 50.61
CA TRP A 19 63.83 9.35 50.85
C TRP A 19 64.07 7.83 50.80
N THR A 20 65.13 7.49 50.10
CA THR A 20 65.93 6.25 50.06
C THR A 20 65.76 5.28 51.23
N LEU A 21 65.54 3.99 50.93
CA LEU A 21 66.19 2.90 51.67
C LEU A 21 66.14 1.58 50.88
N VAL A 22 67.32 1.08 50.53
CA VAL A 22 67.58 -0.26 49.99
C VAL A 22 67.31 -1.30 51.09
N PRO A 23 66.54 -2.36 50.84
CA PRO A 23 66.66 -3.58 51.62
C PRO A 23 67.56 -4.60 50.89
N LYS A 24 68.64 -5.00 51.54
CA LYS A 24 69.45 -6.18 51.17
C LYS A 24 68.57 -7.44 51.23
N PRO A 25 68.67 -8.39 50.30
CA PRO A 25 67.95 -9.65 50.41
C PRO A 25 68.60 -10.55 51.48
N VAL A 26 67.76 -11.01 52.41
CA VAL A 26 68.08 -12.10 53.33
C VAL A 26 68.10 -13.40 52.51
N SER A 27 69.26 -14.06 52.48
CA SER A 27 69.46 -15.35 51.84
C SER A 27 68.69 -16.45 52.58
N SER A 28 67.62 -16.98 51.99
CA SER A 28 67.02 -18.24 52.41
C SER A 28 67.72 -19.39 51.69
N ILE A 29 68.46 -20.20 52.45
CA ILE A 29 69.01 -21.48 52.00
C ILE A 29 67.88 -22.52 52.07
N PHE A 30 67.46 -23.09 50.94
CA PHE A 30 67.01 -24.49 50.86
C PHE A 30 67.13 -25.06 49.44
N SER A 31 67.66 -26.28 49.40
CA SER A 31 67.53 -27.31 48.37
C SER A 31 68.53 -27.32 47.20
N ASN A 32 69.50 -28.22 47.37
CA ASN A 32 70.45 -28.70 46.37
C ASN A 32 69.76 -29.66 45.39
N TYR A 33 69.12 -29.13 44.34
CA TYR A 33 68.98 -29.84 43.07
C TYR A 33 69.19 -28.82 41.95
N GLY A 34 70.30 -28.98 41.23
CA GLY A 34 70.74 -28.05 40.20
C GLY A 34 69.78 -28.03 39.02
N LEU A 35 68.96 -26.98 38.96
CA LEU A 35 68.50 -26.43 37.71
C LEU A 35 68.78 -24.93 37.77
N VAL A 36 69.99 -24.54 37.37
CA VAL A 36 70.30 -23.14 37.10
C VAL A 36 69.45 -22.78 35.88
N PHE A 37 68.22 -22.31 36.10
CA PHE A 37 67.57 -21.48 35.09
C PHE A 37 68.47 -20.24 34.96
N GLN A 38 69.39 -20.28 34.00
CA GLN A 38 69.95 -19.07 33.42
C GLN A 38 68.77 -18.35 32.76
N THR A 39 67.98 -17.63 33.54
CA THR A 39 67.08 -16.62 32.99
C THR A 39 68.00 -15.55 32.42
N ALA A 40 68.28 -15.64 31.13
CA ALA A 40 69.01 -14.60 30.43
C ALA A 40 68.21 -13.29 30.62
N SER A 41 68.72 -12.40 31.48
CA SER A 41 68.09 -11.11 31.76
C SER A 41 68.41 -10.16 30.62
N TYR A 42 67.76 -10.34 29.48
CA TYR A 42 67.79 -9.36 28.41
C TYR A 42 66.94 -8.17 28.82
N ASN A 43 67.49 -6.96 28.77
CA ASN A 43 66.72 -5.74 29.01
C ASN A 43 65.72 -5.56 27.84
N PRO A 44 64.41 -5.76 28.04
CA PRO A 44 63.44 -5.64 26.96
C PRO A 44 63.41 -4.19 26.49
N LYS A 45 63.25 -3.98 25.18
CA LYS A 45 63.08 -2.63 24.64
C LYS A 45 61.85 -1.98 25.29
N PRO A 46 61.90 -0.67 25.60
CA PRO A 46 60.76 0.01 26.20
C PRO A 46 59.53 -0.11 25.30
N LEU A 47 58.36 -0.25 25.93
CA LEU A 47 57.09 -0.34 25.22
C LEU A 47 56.79 0.97 24.49
N ARG A 48 56.46 0.87 23.20
CA ARG A 48 56.06 2.02 22.37
C ARG A 48 54.58 2.32 22.60
N LEU A 49 54.27 2.99 23.72
CA LEU A 49 52.92 3.45 24.03
C LEU A 49 52.75 4.92 23.62
N ASN A 50 51.62 5.23 22.97
CA ASN A 50 51.25 6.62 22.64
C ASN A 50 50.53 7.27 23.84
N LEU A 51 51.23 7.41 24.97
CA LEU A 51 50.71 8.04 26.19
C LEU A 51 50.91 9.57 26.19
N ARG A 52 51.41 10.13 25.09
CA ARG A 52 51.85 11.52 24.99
C ARG A 52 50.82 12.40 24.28
N GLU A 53 51.14 13.70 24.27
CA GLU A 53 50.41 14.81 23.68
C GLU A 53 49.67 14.46 22.37
N PRO A 54 48.47 15.02 22.15
CA PRO A 54 47.70 14.76 20.96
C PRO A 54 48.52 15.08 19.71
N TYR A 55 48.45 14.20 18.70
CA TYR A 55 49.02 14.48 17.39
C TYR A 55 48.21 15.59 16.71
N ILE A 56 48.84 16.75 16.53
CA ILE A 56 48.27 17.89 15.82
C ILE A 56 49.01 18.00 14.48
N PRO A 57 48.34 17.75 13.34
CA PRO A 57 48.97 17.85 12.04
C PRO A 57 49.23 19.31 11.66
N ASP A 58 50.32 19.54 10.93
CA ASP A 58 50.60 20.83 10.32
C ASP A 58 49.74 20.99 9.06
N LYS A 59 48.84 22.00 9.09
CA LYS A 59 47.86 22.26 8.02
C LYS A 59 48.52 22.84 6.77
N ASP A 60 49.62 23.56 6.91
CA ASP A 60 50.29 24.25 5.81
C ASP A 60 51.19 23.32 5.00
N SER A 61 51.61 22.20 5.60
CA SER A 61 52.46 21.21 4.92
C SER A 61 51.72 20.43 3.83
N GLU A 62 52.37 20.22 2.68
CA GLU A 62 51.85 19.40 1.57
C GLU A 62 51.82 17.90 1.91
N ARG A 63 52.66 17.47 2.86
CA ARG A 63 52.75 16.07 3.32
C ARG A 63 51.50 15.63 4.09
N THR A 64 50.76 16.57 4.66
CA THR A 64 49.51 16.30 5.39
C THR A 64 48.36 16.04 4.41
N PRO A 65 47.64 14.90 4.50
CA PRO A 65 46.46 14.64 3.69
C PRO A 65 45.36 15.69 3.87
N GLU A 66 44.64 16.05 2.81
CA GLU A 66 43.59 17.09 2.82
C GLU A 66 42.51 16.85 3.87
N TRP A 67 42.10 15.59 4.09
CA TRP A 67 41.09 15.28 5.08
C TRP A 67 41.53 15.61 6.52
N GLN A 68 42.83 15.62 6.83
CA GLN A 68 43.37 16.04 8.13
C GLN A 68 43.36 17.57 8.29
N LYS A 69 43.33 18.32 7.19
CA LYS A 69 43.24 19.78 7.19
C LYS A 69 41.80 20.28 7.38
N SER A 70 40.81 19.41 7.16
CA SER A 70 39.39 19.74 7.24
C SER A 70 38.89 20.00 8.68
N THR A 71 37.86 20.83 8.80
CA THR A 71 37.14 21.09 10.07
C THR A 71 36.54 19.82 10.68
N ARG A 72 36.25 18.82 9.85
CA ARG A 72 35.80 17.48 10.29
C ARG A 72 36.86 16.77 11.12
N TYR A 73 38.14 16.91 10.77
CA TYR A 73 39.24 16.33 11.55
C TYR A 73 39.43 17.06 12.88
N ASP A 74 39.33 18.39 12.86
CA ASP A 74 39.38 19.21 14.08
C ASP A 74 38.28 18.78 15.07
N ARG A 75 37.03 18.63 14.60
CA ARG A 75 35.91 18.10 15.41
C ARG A 75 36.22 16.72 16.00
N LYS A 76 36.87 15.84 15.23
CA LYS A 76 37.29 14.51 15.70
C LYS A 76 38.37 14.59 16.77
N LEU A 77 39.34 15.50 16.62
CA LEU A 77 40.44 15.67 17.58
C LEU A 77 39.91 16.23 18.90
N PHE A 78 39.06 17.26 18.84
CA PHE A 78 38.37 17.80 20.01
C PHE A 78 37.48 16.76 20.69
N GLY A 79 36.77 15.91 19.93
CA GLY A 79 35.98 14.82 20.51
C GLY A 79 36.83 13.76 21.25
N ARG A 80 38.10 13.57 20.89
CA ARG A 80 38.99 12.58 21.53
C ARG A 80 39.76 13.13 22.72
N TYR A 81 40.26 14.36 22.62
CA TYR A 81 41.18 14.95 23.59
C TYR A 81 40.56 16.13 24.35
N GLY A 82 39.34 16.54 24.00
CA GLY A 82 38.68 17.69 24.58
C GLY A 82 39.45 18.98 24.32
N SER A 83 39.43 19.89 25.29
CA SER A 83 40.16 21.16 25.23
C SER A 83 41.68 21.01 25.15
N ALA A 84 42.24 19.84 25.46
CA ALA A 84 43.68 19.59 25.34
C ALA A 84 44.16 19.57 23.88
N SER A 85 43.26 19.49 22.90
CA SER A 85 43.60 19.62 21.48
C SER A 85 43.90 21.05 21.03
N GLY A 86 43.58 22.06 21.86
CA GLY A 86 43.79 23.47 21.52
C GLY A 86 42.86 24.04 20.44
N ILE A 87 41.82 23.30 20.06
CA ILE A 87 40.82 23.74 19.06
C ILE A 87 39.78 24.60 19.75
N ASP A 88 39.45 25.75 19.15
CA ASP A 88 38.38 26.62 19.63
C ASP A 88 37.01 25.92 19.51
N PRO A 89 36.27 25.74 20.62
CA PRO A 89 34.94 25.15 20.61
C PRO A 89 33.94 25.89 19.71
N ALA A 90 34.09 27.21 19.51
CA ALA A 90 33.18 27.98 18.67
C ALA A 90 33.25 27.57 17.20
N SER A 91 34.44 27.24 16.71
CA SER A 91 34.67 26.78 15.33
C SER A 91 34.03 25.41 15.03
N LEU A 92 33.57 24.67 16.04
CA LEU A 92 32.94 23.37 15.85
C LEU A 92 31.51 23.50 15.33
N TRP A 93 30.82 24.60 15.67
CA TRP A 93 29.50 24.89 15.15
C TRP A 93 29.56 25.20 13.65
N PRO A 94 28.48 24.92 12.89
CA PRO A 94 28.44 25.29 11.49
C PRO A 94 28.53 26.81 11.33
N THR A 95 29.11 27.25 10.21
CA THR A 95 29.09 28.67 9.84
C THR A 95 27.68 29.11 9.44
N HIS A 96 27.42 30.42 9.42
CA HIS A 96 26.09 30.93 9.05
C HIS A 96 25.64 30.43 7.67
N GLU A 97 26.55 30.41 6.68
CA GLU A 97 26.25 29.90 5.34
C GLU A 97 25.93 28.40 5.33
N GLU A 98 26.60 27.60 6.17
CA GLU A 98 26.31 26.18 6.33
C GLU A 98 24.96 25.97 7.03
N LEU A 99 24.63 26.79 8.04
CA LEU A 99 23.34 26.75 8.72
C LEU A 99 22.19 27.06 7.77
N ASP A 100 22.31 28.10 6.94
CA ASP A 100 21.27 28.46 5.99
C ASP A 100 21.00 27.32 4.99
N LYS A 101 22.05 26.63 4.53
CA LYS A 101 21.93 25.44 3.67
C LYS A 101 21.21 24.29 4.37
N ILE A 102 21.60 24.00 5.62
CA ILE A 102 20.96 22.94 6.42
C ILE A 102 19.47 23.25 6.63
N ILE A 103 19.13 24.51 6.95
CA ILE A 103 17.75 24.95 7.17
C ILE A 103 16.95 24.83 5.85
N ALA A 104 17.54 25.24 4.73
CA ALA A 104 16.89 25.13 3.42
C ALA A 104 16.60 23.67 3.06
N GLU A 105 17.60 22.78 3.20
CA GLU A 105 17.45 21.35 2.98
C GLU A 105 16.40 20.73 3.91
N GLU A 106 16.42 21.09 5.21
CA GLU A 106 15.43 20.60 6.17
C GLU A 106 14.02 21.04 5.81
N SER A 107 13.85 22.31 5.43
CA SER A 107 12.54 22.85 5.05
C SER A 107 11.97 22.22 3.77
N GLU A 108 12.82 21.81 2.83
CA GLU A 108 12.41 21.19 1.57
C GLU A 108 12.03 19.71 1.76
N TRP A 109 12.83 18.96 2.51
CA TRP A 109 12.66 17.52 2.65
C TRP A 109 11.81 17.11 3.86
N TYR A 110 11.84 17.90 4.94
CA TYR A 110 11.18 17.60 6.21
C TYR A 110 10.13 18.66 6.54
N PRO A 111 8.91 18.55 5.96
CA PRO A 111 7.84 19.48 6.26
C PRO A 111 7.41 19.40 7.74
N PRO A 112 6.83 20.47 8.29
CA PRO A 112 6.37 20.49 9.67
C PRO A 112 5.19 19.53 9.88
N LEU A 113 5.05 19.07 11.13
CA LEU A 113 4.04 18.08 11.52
C LEU A 113 2.59 18.49 11.18
N ASP A 114 2.28 19.79 11.26
CA ASP A 114 0.94 20.29 10.95
C ASP A 114 0.59 20.13 9.48
N VAL A 115 1.56 20.35 8.58
CA VAL A 115 1.38 20.11 7.13
C VAL A 115 1.14 18.62 6.88
N MET A 116 1.89 17.75 7.56
CA MET A 116 1.69 16.30 7.45
C MET A 116 0.30 15.87 7.92
N ARG A 117 -0.18 16.40 9.07
CA ARG A 117 -1.53 16.13 9.59
C ARG A 117 -2.62 16.56 8.60
N ASN A 118 -2.48 17.76 8.04
CA ASN A 118 -3.43 18.27 7.06
C ASN A 118 -3.47 17.41 5.79
N ASN A 119 -2.31 16.97 5.31
CA ASN A 119 -2.20 16.07 4.15
C ASN A 119 -2.86 14.72 4.40
N ILE A 120 -2.68 14.13 5.60
CA ILE A 120 -3.34 12.88 5.99
C ILE A 120 -4.85 13.08 6.02
N ALA A 121 -5.34 14.13 6.69
CA ALA A 121 -6.75 14.42 6.78
C ALA A 121 -7.40 14.67 5.40
N ALA A 122 -6.69 15.30 4.47
CA ALA A 122 -7.15 15.49 3.09
C ALA A 122 -7.28 14.15 2.34
N ARG A 123 -6.27 13.28 2.45
CA ARG A 123 -6.28 11.95 1.82
C ARG A 123 -7.41 11.08 2.36
N GLU A 124 -7.60 11.04 3.68
CA GLU A 124 -8.68 10.29 4.31
C GLU A 124 -10.06 10.76 3.83
N LYS A 125 -10.27 12.08 3.72
CA LYS A 125 -11.51 12.63 3.16
C LYS A 125 -11.75 12.15 1.73
N GLU A 126 -10.76 12.27 0.85
CA GLU A 126 -10.91 11.80 -0.54
C GLU A 126 -11.21 10.30 -0.62
N GLU A 127 -10.55 9.47 0.20
CA GLU A 127 -10.77 8.04 0.24
C GLU A 127 -12.18 7.69 0.72
N THR A 128 -12.65 8.37 1.77
CA THR A 128 -14.01 8.19 2.29
C THR A 128 -15.06 8.62 1.25
N GLU A 129 -14.85 9.73 0.55
CA GLU A 129 -15.75 10.19 -0.52
C GLU A 129 -15.81 9.19 -1.68
N LYS A 130 -14.64 8.70 -2.14
CA LYS A 130 -14.55 7.67 -3.18
C LYS A 130 -15.26 6.38 -2.75
N ARG A 131 -15.11 5.98 -1.49
CA ARG A 131 -15.80 4.80 -0.92
C ARG A 131 -17.31 5.00 -0.90
N LEU A 132 -17.79 6.13 -0.38
CA LEU A 132 -19.22 6.43 -0.31
C LEU A 132 -19.85 6.53 -1.70
N ALA A 133 -19.15 7.11 -2.68
CA ALA A 133 -19.62 7.17 -4.06
C ALA A 133 -19.79 5.77 -4.67
N LYS A 134 -18.83 4.86 -4.43
CA LYS A 134 -18.92 3.46 -4.85
C LYS A 134 -20.09 2.74 -4.17
N GLU A 135 -20.23 2.90 -2.86
CA GLU A 135 -21.33 2.29 -2.09
C GLU A 135 -22.70 2.77 -2.58
N ARG A 136 -22.85 4.09 -2.85
CA ARG A 136 -24.08 4.66 -3.44
C ARG A 136 -24.40 4.07 -4.81
N LEU A 137 -23.39 3.93 -5.67
CA LEU A 137 -23.56 3.32 -7.00
C LEU A 137 -24.00 1.86 -6.89
N ILE A 138 -23.34 1.08 -6.02
CA ILE A 138 -23.69 -0.33 -5.79
C ILE A 138 -25.13 -0.42 -5.27
N ALA A 139 -25.51 0.40 -4.28
CA ALA A 139 -26.87 0.41 -3.73
C ALA A 139 -27.92 0.72 -4.81
N ALA A 140 -27.67 1.73 -5.65
CA ALA A 140 -28.57 2.10 -6.75
C ALA A 140 -28.72 0.97 -7.78
N ASN A 141 -27.63 0.28 -8.12
CA ASN A 141 -27.66 -0.87 -9.02
C ASN A 141 -28.40 -2.06 -8.39
N MET A 142 -28.11 -2.38 -7.13
CA MET A 142 -28.78 -3.44 -6.39
C MET A 142 -30.29 -3.22 -6.28
N ALA A 143 -30.75 -1.96 -6.15
CA ALA A 143 -32.18 -1.64 -6.17
C ALA A 143 -32.83 -1.90 -7.55
N LYS A 144 -32.09 -1.77 -8.66
CA LYS A 144 -32.58 -2.04 -10.03
C LYS A 144 -32.57 -3.53 -10.38
N MET A 145 -31.66 -4.31 -9.78
CA MET A 145 -31.46 -5.73 -10.08
C MET A 145 -32.73 -6.59 -10.02
N PRO A 146 -33.62 -6.50 -9.00
CA PRO A 146 -34.83 -7.33 -8.94
C PRO A 146 -35.75 -7.16 -10.13
N LYS A 147 -35.92 -5.93 -10.62
CA LYS A 147 -36.75 -5.63 -11.81
C LYS A 147 -36.12 -6.26 -13.05
N MET A 148 -34.82 -6.05 -13.25
CA MET A 148 -34.08 -6.64 -14.38
C MET A 148 -34.15 -8.18 -14.39
N ILE A 149 -34.03 -8.82 -13.22
CA ILE A 149 -34.17 -10.28 -13.09
C ILE A 149 -35.59 -10.73 -13.46
N ALA A 150 -36.62 -9.99 -13.01
CA ALA A 150 -38.01 -10.32 -13.31
C ALA A 150 -38.30 -10.22 -14.82
N ASP A 151 -37.80 -9.18 -15.47
CA ASP A 151 -37.99 -8.94 -16.89
C ASP A 151 -37.22 -9.97 -17.73
N TRP A 152 -35.96 -10.28 -17.39
CA TRP A 152 -35.21 -11.37 -18.01
C TRP A 152 -35.92 -12.73 -17.88
N ARG A 153 -36.50 -13.02 -16.71
CA ARG A 153 -37.29 -14.25 -16.50
C ARG A 153 -38.57 -14.25 -17.32
N LYS A 154 -39.21 -13.10 -17.58
CA LYS A 154 -40.38 -13.00 -18.48
C LYS A 154 -39.98 -13.25 -19.91
N GLU A 155 -38.95 -12.56 -20.41
CA GLU A 155 -38.42 -12.74 -21.76
C GLU A 155 -38.04 -14.19 -22.03
N LYS A 156 -37.39 -14.85 -21.06
CA LYS A 156 -37.02 -16.26 -21.21
C LYS A 156 -38.24 -17.18 -21.29
N ARG A 157 -39.31 -16.88 -20.55
CA ARG A 157 -40.57 -17.63 -20.62
C ARG A 157 -41.28 -17.39 -21.95
N GLU A 158 -41.37 -16.15 -22.40
CA GLU A 158 -41.97 -15.79 -23.69
C GLU A 158 -41.24 -16.43 -24.86
N ALA A 159 -39.90 -16.41 -24.84
CA ALA A 159 -39.09 -17.11 -25.84
C ALA A 159 -39.37 -18.62 -25.84
N LYS A 160 -39.49 -19.25 -24.66
CA LYS A 160 -39.86 -20.67 -24.57
C LYS A 160 -41.28 -20.93 -25.09
N LEU A 161 -42.23 -20.05 -24.83
CA LEU A 161 -43.60 -20.18 -25.32
C LEU A 161 -43.66 -20.05 -26.84
N LYS A 162 -43.02 -19.02 -27.42
CA LYS A 162 -42.91 -18.84 -28.87
C LYS A 162 -42.30 -20.07 -29.56
N LEU A 163 -41.21 -20.62 -29.01
CA LEU A 163 -40.61 -21.85 -29.53
C LEU A 163 -41.56 -23.06 -29.46
N LYS A 164 -42.38 -23.18 -28.40
CA LYS A 164 -43.39 -24.25 -28.31
C LYS A 164 -44.52 -24.05 -29.32
N GLU A 165 -45.00 -22.83 -29.49
CA GLU A 165 -46.01 -22.48 -30.48
C GLU A 165 -45.52 -22.74 -31.90
N GLU A 166 -44.29 -22.37 -32.23
CA GLU A 166 -43.67 -22.65 -33.53
C GLU A 166 -43.55 -24.16 -33.79
N LYS A 167 -43.12 -24.93 -32.79
CA LYS A 167 -43.09 -26.40 -32.88
C LYS A 167 -44.48 -26.98 -33.11
N ALA A 168 -45.50 -26.50 -32.37
CA ALA A 168 -46.87 -26.94 -32.52
C ALA A 168 -47.49 -26.54 -33.87
N ARG A 169 -47.18 -25.34 -34.38
CA ARG A 169 -47.58 -24.91 -35.72
C ARG A 169 -46.93 -25.80 -36.78
N ARG A 170 -45.63 -26.05 -36.65
CA ARG A 170 -44.90 -26.95 -37.55
C ARG A 170 -45.48 -28.37 -37.53
N SER A 171 -45.80 -28.92 -36.37
CA SER A 171 -46.41 -30.27 -36.28
C SER A 171 -47.80 -30.32 -36.90
N LYS A 172 -48.62 -29.26 -36.74
CA LYS A 172 -49.94 -29.16 -37.41
C LYS A 172 -49.80 -29.16 -38.94
N LEU A 173 -48.90 -28.33 -39.47
CA LEU A 173 -48.66 -28.28 -40.92
C LEU A 173 -48.15 -29.62 -41.47
N LEU A 174 -47.31 -30.32 -40.71
CA LEU A 174 -46.85 -31.66 -41.10
C LEU A 174 -47.99 -32.69 -41.07
N ALA A 175 -48.86 -32.65 -40.06
CA ALA A 175 -50.01 -33.56 -39.98
C ALA A 175 -51.01 -33.34 -41.13
N GLU A 176 -51.30 -32.09 -41.47
CA GLU A 176 -52.17 -31.75 -42.61
C GLU A 176 -51.56 -32.20 -43.95
N ALA A 177 -50.24 -32.03 -44.11
CA ALA A 177 -49.54 -32.54 -45.28
C ALA A 177 -49.56 -34.08 -45.34
N GLN A 178 -49.44 -34.76 -44.20
CA GLN A 178 -49.56 -36.21 -44.14
C GLN A 178 -50.93 -36.72 -44.55
N GLN A 179 -52.00 -35.99 -44.21
CA GLN A 179 -53.36 -36.32 -44.64
C GLN A 179 -53.58 -36.13 -46.15
N ARG A 180 -52.96 -35.12 -46.76
CA ARG A 180 -53.11 -34.81 -48.20
C ARG A 180 -52.20 -35.64 -49.11
N PHE A 181 -50.95 -35.83 -48.71
CA PHE A 181 -49.89 -36.39 -49.56
C PHE A 181 -49.31 -37.73 -49.05
N GLY A 182 -49.69 -38.19 -47.85
CA GLY A 182 -49.21 -39.44 -47.24
C GLY A 182 -48.05 -39.25 -46.26
N TYR A 183 -47.52 -40.35 -45.68
CA TYR A 183 -46.55 -40.28 -44.57
C TYR A 183 -45.14 -39.82 -44.96
N ALA A 184 -44.71 -40.00 -46.22
CA ALA A 184 -43.38 -39.63 -46.70
C ALA A 184 -43.39 -38.22 -47.34
N VAL A 185 -43.50 -37.18 -46.51
CA VAL A 185 -43.51 -35.78 -46.98
C VAL A 185 -42.31 -35.01 -46.44
N ASP A 186 -41.46 -34.56 -47.36
CA ASP A 186 -40.33 -33.70 -47.06
C ASP A 186 -40.76 -32.23 -46.93
N PRO A 187 -40.38 -31.52 -45.84
CA PRO A 187 -40.72 -30.11 -45.64
C PRO A 187 -40.12 -29.13 -46.66
N ARG A 188 -39.17 -29.59 -47.49
CA ARG A 188 -38.48 -28.79 -48.51
C ARG A 188 -39.06 -29.02 -49.92
N SER A 189 -39.99 -29.95 -50.07
CA SER A 189 -40.58 -30.27 -51.37
C SER A 189 -41.43 -29.11 -51.90
N PRO A 190 -41.48 -28.89 -53.23
CA PRO A 190 -42.26 -27.78 -53.81
C PRO A 190 -43.76 -27.92 -53.50
N LYS A 191 -44.28 -29.15 -53.50
CA LYS A 191 -45.69 -29.48 -53.19
C LYS A 191 -46.09 -29.05 -51.78
N PHE A 192 -45.22 -29.24 -50.78
CA PHE A 192 -45.48 -28.82 -49.40
C PHE A 192 -45.49 -27.29 -49.28
N LEU A 193 -44.58 -26.60 -49.97
CA LEU A 193 -44.51 -25.14 -49.97
C LEU A 193 -45.75 -24.49 -50.61
N GLU A 194 -46.26 -25.06 -51.71
CA GLU A 194 -47.51 -24.62 -52.35
C GLU A 194 -48.71 -24.79 -51.42
N MET A 195 -48.84 -25.95 -50.78
CA MET A 195 -49.90 -26.22 -49.79
C MET A 195 -49.86 -25.24 -48.62
N VAL A 196 -48.67 -24.99 -48.03
CA VAL A 196 -48.51 -24.01 -46.96
C VAL A 196 -48.90 -22.61 -47.44
N ALA A 197 -48.55 -22.23 -48.67
CA ALA A 197 -48.92 -20.95 -49.25
C ALA A 197 -50.44 -20.80 -49.45
N GLU A 198 -51.16 -21.86 -49.79
CA GLU A 198 -52.62 -21.89 -49.85
C GLU A 198 -53.25 -21.70 -48.46
N ILE A 199 -52.80 -22.46 -47.47
CA ILE A 199 -53.28 -22.37 -46.08
C ILE A 199 -53.04 -20.97 -45.52
N GLU A 200 -51.87 -20.38 -45.75
CA GLU A 200 -51.58 -19.01 -45.36
C GLU A 200 -52.49 -17.98 -46.04
N LYS A 201 -52.82 -18.17 -47.34
CA LYS A 201 -53.75 -17.29 -48.05
C LYS A 201 -55.16 -17.37 -47.47
N GLU A 202 -55.62 -18.57 -47.15
CA GLU A 202 -56.92 -18.78 -46.50
C GLU A 202 -56.96 -18.20 -45.09
N GLU A 203 -55.92 -18.42 -44.28
CA GLU A 203 -55.81 -17.82 -42.95
C GLU A 203 -55.74 -16.29 -43.01
N LYS A 204 -55.00 -15.71 -43.96
CA LYS A 204 -54.94 -14.26 -44.16
C LYS A 204 -56.31 -13.69 -44.53
N LYS A 205 -57.09 -14.38 -45.38
CA LYS A 205 -58.48 -14.00 -45.70
C LYS A 205 -59.39 -14.09 -44.47
N LYS A 206 -59.33 -15.20 -43.72
CA LYS A 206 -60.11 -15.39 -42.47
C LYS A 206 -59.76 -14.33 -41.41
N LYS A 207 -58.47 -14.04 -41.19
CA LYS A 207 -58.01 -12.99 -40.26
C LYS A 207 -58.47 -11.59 -40.68
N LYS A 208 -58.46 -11.27 -41.99
CA LYS A 208 -58.98 -9.99 -42.51
C LYS A 208 -60.49 -9.84 -42.27
N LEU A 209 -61.27 -10.90 -42.51
CA LEU A 209 -62.71 -10.89 -42.27
C LEU A 209 -63.04 -10.76 -40.77
N LEU A 210 -62.33 -11.47 -39.90
CA LEU A 210 -62.51 -11.35 -38.45
C LEU A 210 -62.12 -9.96 -37.94
N LYS A 211 -61.01 -9.38 -38.43
CA LYS A 211 -60.64 -7.99 -38.10
C LYS A 211 -61.68 -6.97 -38.59
N ARG A 212 -62.29 -7.20 -39.75
CA ARG A 212 -63.35 -6.34 -40.28
C ARG A 212 -64.62 -6.43 -39.43
N ARG A 213 -65.04 -7.63 -39.04
CA ARG A 213 -66.17 -7.85 -38.12
C ARG A 213 -65.94 -7.23 -36.75
N GLN A 214 -64.75 -7.39 -36.17
CA GLN A 214 -64.40 -6.74 -34.89
C GLN A 214 -64.41 -5.21 -34.97
N LYS A 215 -64.05 -4.63 -36.12
CA LYS A 215 -64.17 -3.18 -36.35
C LYS A 215 -65.61 -2.73 -36.51
N GLU A 216 -66.43 -3.51 -37.19
CA GLU A 216 -67.87 -3.27 -37.34
C GLU A 216 -68.60 -3.38 -35.98
N GLU A 217 -68.23 -4.35 -35.14
CA GLU A 217 -68.73 -4.54 -33.77
C GLU A 217 -68.26 -3.44 -32.80
N GLN A 218 -67.02 -2.95 -32.94
CA GLN A 218 -66.54 -1.79 -32.16
C GLN A 218 -67.19 -0.48 -32.60
N ALA A 219 -67.60 -0.35 -33.87
CA ALA A 219 -68.31 0.82 -34.38
C ALA A 219 -69.80 0.84 -33.95
N THR A 220 -70.43 -0.33 -33.81
CA THR A 220 -71.82 -0.43 -33.32
C THR A 220 -71.92 -0.39 -31.78
N GLY A 221 -70.87 -0.79 -31.06
CA GLY A 221 -70.80 -0.68 -29.59
C GLY A 221 -70.61 0.73 -29.03
N VAL A 222 -70.27 1.72 -29.87
CA VAL A 222 -70.12 3.14 -29.48
C VAL A 222 -71.42 3.95 -29.68
N VAL A 223 -72.51 3.36 -30.19
CA VAL A 223 -73.80 4.04 -30.42
C VAL A 223 -74.89 3.55 -29.46
N THR A 224 -74.58 3.43 -28.16
CA THR A 224 -75.62 3.36 -27.11
C THR A 224 -75.84 4.77 -26.53
N PRO A 225 -77.07 5.32 -26.57
CA PRO A 225 -77.37 6.71 -26.16
C PRO A 225 -77.29 6.89 -24.64
N PRO A 226 -77.04 8.13 -24.15
CA PRO A 226 -76.90 8.41 -22.73
C PRO A 226 -78.21 8.14 -22.00
N ALA A 227 -78.14 7.30 -20.96
CA ALA A 227 -79.24 7.12 -20.02
C ALA A 227 -79.46 8.43 -19.26
N ALA A 228 -80.65 8.99 -19.43
CA ALA A 228 -81.22 9.99 -18.57
C ALA A 228 -81.73 9.33 -17.27
N SER A 229 -81.30 9.84 -16.11
CA SER A 229 -82.04 9.72 -14.86
C SER A 229 -81.67 10.84 -13.90
N SER A 230 -82.70 11.65 -13.64
CA SER A 230 -83.05 12.57 -12.55
C SER A 230 -82.30 12.48 -11.23
#